data_AF-A0A0K9GWN0-F1
#
_entry.id   AF-A0A0K9GWN0-F1
#
_cell.length_a   1.000
_cell.length_b   1.000
_cell.length_c   1.000
_cell.angle_alpha   90.00
_cell.angle_beta   90.00
_cell.angle_gamma   90.00
#
_symmetry.space_group_name_H-M   'P 1'
#
loop_
_entity.id
_entity.type
_entity.pdbx_description
1 polymer ?
#
loop_
_entity_poly.entity_id
_entity_poly.type
_entity_poly.pdbx_seq_one_letter_code
_entity_poly.pdbx_strand_id
1 'polypeptide(L)'
;MENYISREVKQWVNTYGDEIELEIFEYSLSIHTRQRIFPISDRYFKVIATICREEPPFKDFFATGMAFQKSIAIKKAIQNLHNEAAY
;
A
#
# COMPACT_ATOMS: atom_id res chain seq x y z
N MET A 1 12.64 1.18 14.84
CA MET A 1 13.02 0.24 13.76
C MET A 1 11.75 -0.42 13.31
N GLU A 2 11.40 -0.34 12.04
CA GLU A 2 10.18 -0.95 11.49
C GLU A 2 10.49 -2.41 11.17
N ASN A 3 9.78 -3.32 11.82
CA ASN A 3 9.98 -4.75 11.64
C ASN A 3 8.98 -5.23 10.58
N TYR A 4 9.48 -5.61 9.41
CA TYR A 4 8.68 -6.25 8.38
C TYR A 4 8.02 -7.53 8.94
N ILE A 5 6.69 -7.64 8.79
CA ILE A 5 5.90 -8.79 9.22
C ILE A 5 5.57 -9.68 8.01
N SER A 6 4.95 -9.10 6.99
CA SER A 6 4.49 -9.86 5.82
C SER A 6 4.31 -8.98 4.58
N ARG A 7 4.28 -9.63 3.42
CA ARG A 7 3.95 -9.06 2.11
C ARG A 7 2.84 -9.89 1.49
N GLU A 8 1.89 -9.21 0.89
CA GLU A 8 0.79 -9.80 0.13
C GLU A 8 0.64 -9.04 -1.18
N VAL A 9 0.45 -9.77 -2.28
CA VAL A 9 0.20 -9.18 -3.59
C VAL A 9 -1.24 -9.49 -3.99
N LYS A 10 -1.95 -8.49 -4.51
CA LYS A 10 -3.28 -8.66 -5.10
C LYS A 10 -3.29 -8.05 -6.49
N GLN A 11 -3.94 -8.74 -7.43
CA GLN A 11 -4.12 -8.27 -8.79
C GLN A 11 -5.58 -8.37 -9.17
N TRP A 12 -6.07 -7.38 -9.91
CA TRP A 12 -7.37 -7.42 -10.57
C TRP A 12 -7.41 -6.45 -11.75
N VAL A 13 -8.34 -6.68 -12.67
CA VAL A 13 -8.65 -5.75 -13.75
C VAL A 13 -9.78 -4.83 -13.31
N ASN A 14 -9.60 -3.52 -13.41
CA ASN A 14 -10.63 -2.55 -13.07
C ASN A 14 -11.72 -2.46 -14.15
N THR A 15 -12.74 -1.63 -13.93
CA THR A 15 -13.83 -1.43 -14.90
C THR A 15 -13.42 -0.77 -16.21
N TYR A 16 -12.24 -0.16 -16.26
CA TYR A 16 -11.66 0.48 -17.43
C TYR A 16 -10.75 -0.46 -18.24
N GLY A 17 -10.55 -1.70 -17.77
CA GLY A 17 -9.65 -2.65 -18.40
C GLY A 17 -8.19 -2.52 -17.95
N ASP A 18 -7.87 -1.63 -17.01
CA ASP A 18 -6.51 -1.52 -16.47
C ASP A 18 -6.23 -2.67 -15.50
N GLU A 19 -5.08 -3.32 -15.65
CA GLU A 19 -4.55 -4.24 -14.65
C GLU A 19 -4.00 -3.45 -13.47
N ILE A 20 -4.58 -3.66 -12.28
CA ILE A 20 -4.11 -3.07 -11.03
C ILE A 20 -3.42 -4.14 -10.20
N GLU A 21 -2.18 -3.87 -9.83
CA GLU A 21 -1.44 -4.63 -8.83
C GLU A 21 -1.35 -3.83 -7.52
N LEU A 22 -1.58 -4.50 -6.39
CA LEU A 22 -1.28 -3.99 -5.06
C LEU A 22 -0.21 -4.83 -4.40
N GLU A 23 0.88 -4.20 -4.00
CA GLU A 23 1.81 -4.74 -3.02
C GLU A 23 1.51 -4.21 -1.63
N ILE A 24 1.11 -5.09 -0.72
CA ILE A 24 0.70 -4.75 0.64
C ILE A 24 1.78 -5.26 1.59
N PHE A 25 2.42 -4.34 2.30
CA PHE A 25 3.41 -4.62 3.31
C PHE A 25 2.82 -4.34 4.70
N GLU A 26 2.98 -5.29 5.60
CA GLU A 26 2.64 -5.14 7.02
C GLU A 26 3.92 -5.00 7.84
N TYR A 27 3.96 -4.00 8.71
CA TYR A 27 5.08 -3.71 9.58
C TYR A 27 4.64 -3.62 11.03
N SER A 28 5.48 -4.07 11.95
CA SER A 28 5.38 -3.80 13.38
C SER A 28 6.23 -2.57 13.71
N LEU A 29 5.61 -1.61 14.37
CA LEU A 29 6.28 -0.48 15.00
C LEU A 29 6.52 -0.82 16.47
N SER A 30 7.73 -1.26 16.78
CA SER A 30 8.15 -1.45 18.17
C SER A 30 8.53 -0.11 18.79
N ILE A 31 7.56 0.56 19.43
CA ILE A 31 7.81 1.82 20.14
C ILE A 31 8.39 1.51 21.53
N HIS A 32 9.71 1.66 21.67
CA HIS A 32 10.37 1.64 22.99
C HIS A 32 10.19 3.00 23.67
N THR A 33 8.98 3.29 24.14
CA THR A 33 8.80 4.45 25.03
C THR A 33 9.35 4.08 26.41
N ARG A 34 10.33 4.85 26.90
CA ARG A 34 10.99 4.67 28.21
C ARG A 34 10.05 4.74 29.45
N GLN A 35 8.73 4.71 29.25
CA GLN A 35 7.71 4.95 30.27
C GLN A 35 6.59 3.89 30.30
N ARG A 36 6.67 2.82 29.50
CA ARG A 36 5.66 1.74 29.54
C ARG A 36 6.29 0.38 29.85
N ILE A 37 5.68 -0.33 30.80
CA ILE A 37 6.11 -1.64 31.33
C ILE A 37 5.95 -2.75 30.28
N PHE A 38 5.09 -2.54 29.27
CA PHE A 38 4.85 -3.49 28.18
C PHE A 38 5.03 -2.80 26.82
N PRO A 39 5.79 -3.40 25.87
CA PRO A 39 5.89 -2.87 24.52
C PRO A 39 4.53 -2.98 23.82
N ILE A 40 4.04 -1.87 23.27
CA ILE A 40 2.93 -1.89 22.33
C ILE A 40 3.55 -2.12 20.95
N SER A 41 3.25 -3.27 20.36
CA SER A 41 3.51 -3.51 18.95
C SER A 41 2.33 -2.98 18.14
N ASP A 42 2.37 -1.70 17.80
CA ASP A 42 1.44 -1.16 16.82
C ASP A 42 1.80 -1.72 15.43
N ARG A 43 0.79 -2.04 14.63
CA ARG A 43 1.01 -2.49 13.24
C ARG A 43 0.59 -1.40 12.28
N TYR A 44 1.36 -1.21 11.23
CA TYR A 44 0.97 -0.31 10.15
C TYR A 44 1.18 -0.98 8.79
N PHE A 45 0.37 -0.57 7.83
CA PHE A 45 0.36 -1.10 6.48
C PHE A 45 0.85 -0.02 5.52
N LYS A 46 1.74 -0.43 4.61
CA LYS A 46 2.13 0.34 3.43
C LYS A 46 1.65 -0.43 2.21
N VAL A 47 0.90 0.24 1.34
CA VAL A 47 0.41 -0.32 0.10
C VAL A 47 0.99 0.46 -1.06
N ILE A 48 1.55 -0.24 -2.02
CA ILE A 48 1.95 0.30 -3.33
C ILE A 48 0.89 -0.20 -4.31
N ALA A 49 0.27 0.71 -5.05
CA ALA A 49 -0.66 0.39 -6.11
C ALA A 49 -0.04 0.75 -7.45
N THR A 50 -0.16 -0.13 -8.43
CA THR A 50 0.42 0.04 -9.77
C THR A 50 -0.64 -0.25 -10.82
N ILE A 51 -0.73 0.59 -11.85
CA ILE A 51 -1.41 0.26 -13.10
C ILE A 51 -0.33 -0.23 -14.07
N CYS A 52 -0.42 -1.50 -14.46
CA CYS A 52 0.44 -2.09 -15.47
C CYS A 52 -0.26 -1.92 -16.84
N ARG A 53 0.35 -1.20 -17.77
CA ARG A 53 -0.20 -1.06 -19.13
C ARG A 53 0.52 -2.00 -20.09
N GLU A 54 -0.21 -2.96 -20.65
CA GLU A 54 0.30 -3.84 -21.70
C GLU A 54 0.38 -3.15 -23.08
N GLU A 55 -0.24 -1.97 -23.26
CA GLU A 55 -0.27 -1.22 -24.52
C GLU A 55 0.43 0.15 -24.43
N PRO A 56 1.00 0.66 -25.55
CA PRO A 56 1.59 2.00 -25.62
C PRO A 56 0.58 3.11 -25.26
N PRO A 57 1.01 4.22 -24.62
CA PRO A 57 2.34 4.47 -24.09
C PRO A 57 2.50 3.71 -22.79
N PHE A 58 3.47 2.80 -22.71
CA PHE A 58 3.80 1.93 -21.56
C PHE A 58 4.19 2.74 -20.32
N LYS A 59 3.26 3.52 -19.80
CA LYS A 59 3.40 4.41 -18.66
C LYS A 59 2.74 3.70 -17.50
N ASP A 60 3.59 3.13 -16.66
CA ASP A 60 3.17 2.57 -15.39
C ASP A 60 2.86 3.73 -14.44
N PHE A 61 1.64 3.74 -13.92
CA PHE A 61 1.27 4.64 -12.83
C PHE A 61 1.47 3.90 -11.53
N PHE A 62 2.07 4.55 -10.54
CA PHE A 62 2.17 3.97 -9.22
C PHE A 62 1.87 5.00 -8.14
N ALA A 63 1.28 4.55 -7.05
CA ALA A 63 1.00 5.39 -5.90
C ALA A 63 1.11 4.60 -4.60
N THR A 64 1.26 5.32 -3.49
CA THR A 64 1.39 4.70 -2.18
C THR A 64 0.30 5.16 -1.22
N GLY A 65 -0.10 4.27 -0.32
CA GLY A 65 -1.03 4.53 0.77
C GLY A 65 -0.52 3.90 2.06
N MET A 66 -0.61 4.65 3.17
CA MET A 66 -0.19 4.17 4.49
C MET A 66 -1.29 4.41 5.54
N ALA A 67 -1.52 3.40 6.38
CA ALA A 67 -2.45 3.48 7.51
C ALA A 67 -2.24 2.32 8.51
N PHE A 68 -2.75 2.47 9.73
CA PHE A 68 -2.80 1.38 10.72
C PHE A 68 -3.78 0.26 10.35
N GLN A 69 -4.78 0.55 9.50
CA GLN A 69 -5.71 -0.43 8.98
C GLN A 69 -5.42 -0.72 7.51
N LYS A 70 -5.30 -2.01 7.15
CA LYS A 70 -5.05 -2.46 5.78
C LYS A 70 -6.03 -1.88 4.76
N SER A 71 -7.33 -1.90 5.05
CA SER A 71 -8.39 -1.38 4.16
C SER A 71 -8.22 0.11 3.87
N ILE A 72 -7.84 0.91 4.87
CA ILE A 72 -7.60 2.35 4.71
C ILE A 72 -6.34 2.59 3.86
N ALA A 73 -5.27 1.82 4.11
CA ALA A 73 -4.04 1.93 3.33
C ALA A 73 -4.28 1.61 1.84
N ILE A 74 -5.04 0.55 1.56
CA ILE A 74 -5.47 0.18 0.20
C ILE A 74 -6.28 1.30 -0.44
N LYS A 75 -7.32 1.80 0.25
CA LYS A 75 -8.18 2.88 -0.28
C LYS A 75 -7.37 4.12 -0.64
N LYS A 76 -6.42 4.52 0.22
CA LYS A 76 -5.51 5.65 -0.04
C LYS A 76 -4.63 5.39 -1.27
N ALA A 77 -4.04 4.20 -1.38
CA ALA A 77 -3.16 3.87 -2.51
C ALA A 77 -3.92 3.93 -3.84
N ILE A 78 -5.12 3.34 -3.91
CA ILE A 78 -5.98 3.37 -5.11
C ILE A 78 -6.42 4.80 -5.44
N GLN A 79 -6.84 5.58 -4.44
CA GLN A 79 -7.25 6.97 -4.67
C GLN A 79 -6.10 7.82 -5.20
N ASN A 80 -4.90 7.66 -4.65
CA ASN A 80 -3.70 8.35 -5.12
C ASN A 80 -3.32 7.88 -6.54
N LEU A 81 -3.47 6.59 -6.84
CA LEU A 81 -3.19 6.03 -8.17
C LEU A 81 -4.10 6.62 -9.24
N HIS A 82 -5.40 6.74 -8.96
CA HIS A 82 -6.34 7.37 -9.89
C HIS A 82 -6.04 8.86 -10.08
N ASN A 83 -5.62 9.56 -9.03
CA ASN A 83 -5.20 10.96 -9.18
C ASN A 83 -3.97 11.07 -10.09
N GLU A 84 -2.97 10.20 -9.90
CA GLU A 84 -1.76 10.19 -10.73
C GLU A 84 -2.07 9.83 -12.20
N ALA A 85 -3.02 8.91 -12.42
CA ALA A 85 -3.45 8.49 -13.75
C ALA A 85 -4.37 9.49 -14.47
N ALA A 86 -5.00 10.41 -13.72
CA ALA A 86 -5.87 11.44 -14.27
C ALA A 86 -5.10 12.66 -14.83
N TYR A 87 -3.79 12.78 -14.53
CA TYR A 87 -2.88 13.80 -15.05
C TYR A 87 -2.01 13.28 -16.21
#